data_AF-K2CNS5-F1
#
_entry.id   AF-K2CNS5-F1
#
_cell.length_a   1.000
_cell.length_b   1.000
_cell.length_c   1.000
_cell.angle_alpha   90.00
_cell.angle_beta   90.00
_cell.angle_gamma   90.00
#
_symmetry.space_group_name_H-M   'P 1'
#
loop_
_entity.id
_entity.type
_entity.pdbx_description
1 polymer ?
#
loop_
_entity_poly.entity_id
_entity_poly.type
_entity_poly.pdbx_seq_one_letter_code
_entity_poly.pdbx_strand_id
1 'polypeptide(L)'
;MFRIIGEIKAHRGRGTELGYPTINLELTEPIEPGVYAGYVRYQSVPLPAAIFVGPAVSFGEQEAQVEAHILDWTGHFPAQNVCIEGIKFIRQNVKFATPTDLKNQITEDIVKIRLCLPESFKTSLQ
;
A
#
# COMPACT_ATOMS: atom_id res chain seq x y z
N MET A 1 6.58 13.32 -0.81
CA MET A 1 7.06 12.23 0.06
C MET A 1 6.40 12.39 1.42
N PHE A 2 5.95 11.30 2.04
CA PHE A 2 5.32 11.32 3.36
C PHE A 2 5.74 10.10 4.17
N ARG A 3 5.47 10.13 5.48
CA ARG A 3 5.74 9.01 6.39
C ARG A 3 4.64 8.91 7.45
N ILE A 4 3.95 7.77 7.49
CA ILE A 4 2.94 7.46 8.51
C ILE A 4 3.44 6.32 9.37
N ILE A 5 3.36 6.49 10.69
CA ILE A 5 3.70 5.46 11.67
C ILE A 5 2.43 5.15 12.44
N GLY A 6 2.10 3.87 12.57
CA GLY A 6 0.92 3.48 13.31
C GLY A 6 0.80 1.98 13.49
N GLU A 7 -0.20 1.61 14.27
CA GLU A 7 -0.59 0.23 14.51
C GLU A 7 -1.39 -0.29 13.31
N ILE A 8 -1.06 -1.52 12.87
CA ILE A 8 -1.82 -2.21 11.83
C ILE A 8 -3.27 -2.41 12.32
N LYS A 9 -4.22 -1.86 11.58
CA LYS A 9 -5.65 -2.03 11.85
C LYS A 9 -6.22 -3.22 11.08
N ALA A 10 -7.20 -3.88 11.71
CA ALA A 10 -8.02 -4.87 11.03
C ALA A 10 -8.87 -4.18 9.97
N HIS A 11 -8.99 -4.81 8.81
CA HIS A 11 -9.79 -4.32 7.68
C HIS A 11 -10.61 -5.46 7.09
N ARG A 12 -11.44 -5.13 6.09
CA ARG A 12 -12.40 -6.06 5.48
C ARG A 12 -11.77 -7.15 4.61
N GLY A 13 -10.45 -7.18 4.44
CA GLY A 13 -9.74 -8.21 3.67
C GLY A 13 -9.87 -8.08 2.15
N ARG A 14 -10.35 -6.95 1.62
CA ARG A 14 -10.67 -6.81 0.18
C ARG A 14 -9.47 -6.92 -0.73
N GLY A 15 -8.35 -6.31 -0.33
CA GLY A 15 -7.07 -6.49 -1.03
C GLY A 15 -6.74 -7.98 -1.15
N THR A 16 -6.94 -8.75 -0.08
CA THR A 16 -6.71 -10.21 -0.07
C THR A 16 -7.61 -10.94 -1.08
N GLU A 17 -8.90 -10.59 -1.18
CA GLU A 17 -9.83 -11.16 -2.17
C GLU A 17 -9.37 -10.91 -3.62
N LEU A 18 -8.71 -9.77 -3.87
CA LEU A 18 -8.16 -9.40 -5.17
C LEU A 18 -6.76 -10.00 -5.44
N GLY A 19 -6.13 -10.62 -4.43
CA GLY A 19 -4.77 -11.15 -4.49
C GLY A 19 -3.67 -10.17 -4.05
N TYR A 20 -4.04 -9.02 -3.49
CA TYR A 20 -3.14 -7.95 -3.04
C TYR A 20 -3.43 -7.59 -1.57
N PRO A 21 -3.08 -8.46 -0.60
CA PRO A 21 -3.30 -8.17 0.82
C PRO A 21 -2.63 -6.87 1.23
N THR A 22 -3.33 -6.04 2.00
CA THR A 22 -2.86 -4.74 2.47
C THR A 22 -2.71 -4.70 3.99
N ILE A 23 -1.66 -4.03 4.47
CA ILE A 23 -1.64 -3.48 5.83
C ILE A 23 -2.37 -2.13 5.81
N ASN A 24 -3.08 -1.81 6.88
CA ASN A 24 -3.92 -0.62 6.96
C ASN A 24 -3.49 0.19 8.18
N LEU A 25 -3.22 1.49 7.99
CA LEU A 25 -2.93 2.45 9.05
C LEU A 25 -3.97 3.58 9.01
N GLU A 26 -4.20 4.18 10.17
CA GLU A 26 -4.94 5.44 10.27
C GLU A 26 -4.16 6.57 9.58
N LEU A 27 -4.87 7.38 8.80
CA LEU A 27 -4.29 8.56 8.17
C LEU A 27 -4.26 9.72 9.18
N THR A 28 -3.08 10.05 9.71
CA THR A 28 -2.91 11.06 10.77
C THR A 28 -2.63 12.47 10.26
N GLU A 29 -2.43 12.65 8.96
CA GLU A 29 -2.11 13.94 8.33
C GLU A 29 -2.72 14.03 6.92
N PRO A 30 -2.98 15.25 6.39
CA PRO A 30 -3.58 15.41 5.07
C PRO A 30 -2.56 15.08 3.97
N ILE A 31 -2.78 13.95 3.28
CA ILE A 31 -2.00 13.52 2.11
C ILE A 31 -2.94 13.47 0.91
N GLU A 32 -2.44 13.85 -0.27
CA GLU A 32 -3.20 13.78 -1.52
C GLU A 32 -3.69 12.32 -1.77
N PRO A 33 -4.99 12.11 -2.05
CA PRO A 33 -5.49 10.77 -2.32
C PRO A 33 -4.95 10.18 -3.63
N GLY A 34 -4.45 8.95 -3.58
CA GLY A 34 -3.95 8.26 -4.77
C GLY A 34 -3.04 7.09 -4.45
N VAL A 35 -2.37 6.60 -5.49
CA VAL A 35 -1.40 5.50 -5.41
C VAL A 35 0.01 6.06 -5.43
N TYR A 36 0.85 5.53 -4.54
CA TYR A 36 2.24 5.91 -4.35
C TYR A 36 3.13 4.66 -4.42
N ALA A 37 4.32 4.83 -4.99
CA ALA A 37 5.45 3.93 -4.79
C ALA A 37 6.14 4.28 -3.48
N GLY A 38 6.48 3.27 -2.69
CA GLY A 38 7.23 3.50 -1.46
C GLY A 38 7.61 2.24 -0.73
N TYR A 39 7.75 2.36 0.60
CA TYR A 39 8.23 1.27 1.44
C TYR A 39 7.38 1.11 2.69
N VAL A 40 7.22 -0.14 3.13
CA VAL A 40 6.90 -0.47 4.51
C VAL A 40 8.20 -0.79 5.22
N ARG A 41 8.51 -0.08 6.30
CA ARG A 41 9.68 -0.38 7.12
C ARG A 41 9.30 -1.30 8.27
N TYR A 42 9.98 -2.44 8.33
CA TYR A 42 9.89 -3.40 9.42
C TYR A 42 11.29 -3.74 9.92
N GLN A 43 11.56 -3.55 11.22
CA GLN A 43 12.88 -3.80 11.82
C GLN A 43 14.05 -3.16 11.04
N SER A 44 13.85 -1.95 10.51
CA SER A 44 14.80 -1.21 9.65
C SER A 44 14.99 -1.76 8.23
N VAL A 45 14.31 -2.85 7.86
CA VAL A 45 14.29 -3.37 6.49
C VAL A 45 13.23 -2.61 5.68
N PRO A 46 13.59 -1.90 4.60
CA PRO A 46 12.62 -1.33 3.68
C PRO A 46 12.06 -2.40 2.76
N LEU A 47 10.76 -2.65 2.85
CA LEU A 47 10.05 -3.57 1.98
C LEU A 47 9.29 -2.76 0.90
N PRO A 48 9.58 -2.93 -0.39
CA PRO A 48 8.89 -2.21 -1.46
C PRO A 48 7.37 -2.42 -1.40
N ALA A 49 6.61 -1.36 -1.58
CA ALA A 49 5.15 -1.42 -1.46
C ALA A 49 4.43 -0.51 -2.46
N ALA A 50 3.25 -0.99 -2.87
CA ALA A 50 2.21 -0.17 -3.45
C ALA A 50 1.37 0.43 -2.33
N ILE A 51 1.33 1.75 -2.23
CA ILE A 51 0.67 2.46 -1.15
C ILE A 51 -0.54 3.20 -1.71
N PHE A 52 -1.71 2.96 -1.15
CA PHE A 52 -2.92 3.70 -1.44
C PHE A 52 -3.23 4.65 -0.28
N VAL A 53 -3.55 5.90 -0.61
CA VAL A 53 -3.98 6.92 0.34
C VAL A 53 -5.36 7.41 -0.04
N GLY A 54 -6.23 7.51 0.95
CA GLY A 54 -7.56 8.11 0.82
C GLY A 54 -8.67 7.10 1.07
N PRO A 55 -9.93 7.53 0.91
CA PRO A 55 -11.06 6.63 1.01
C PRO A 55 -11.09 5.68 -0.18
N ALA A 56 -11.44 4.41 0.05
CA ALA A 56 -11.66 3.45 -1.01
C ALA A 56 -12.99 3.77 -1.74
N VAL A 57 -12.99 4.79 -2.61
CA VAL A 57 -14.18 5.36 -3.28
C VAL A 57 -14.95 4.32 -4.09
N SER A 58 -14.25 3.37 -4.72
CA SER A 58 -14.86 2.23 -5.43
C SER A 58 -15.75 1.36 -4.53
N PHE A 59 -15.57 1.45 -3.21
CA PHE A 59 -16.32 0.70 -2.20
C PHE A 59 -17.19 1.58 -1.28
N GLY A 60 -17.31 2.89 -1.58
CA GLY A 60 -18.19 3.81 -0.86
C GLY A 60 -17.70 4.21 0.54
N GLU A 61 -16.42 4.09 0.83
CA GLU A 61 -15.85 4.51 2.11
C GLU A 61 -15.70 6.03 2.20
N GLN A 62 -15.83 6.56 3.42
CA GLN A 62 -15.68 7.99 3.71
C GLN A 62 -14.43 8.29 4.54
N GLU A 63 -13.96 7.32 5.32
CA GLU A 63 -12.75 7.48 6.13
C GLU A 63 -11.53 7.23 5.25
N ALA A 64 -10.58 8.17 5.31
CA ALA A 64 -9.32 8.05 4.60
C ALA A 64 -8.36 7.15 5.39
N GLN A 65 -7.75 6.20 4.70
CA GLN A 65 -6.76 5.30 5.28
C GLN A 65 -5.47 5.33 4.46
N VAL A 66 -4.42 4.77 5.03
CA VAL A 66 -3.21 4.42 4.29
C VAL A 66 -3.11 2.91 4.23
N GLU A 67 -3.24 2.37 3.03
CA GLU A 67 -3.10 0.96 2.75
C GLU A 67 -1.77 0.69 2.06
N ALA A 68 -1.05 -0.35 2.46
CA ALA A 68 0.16 -0.77 1.75
C ALA A 68 0.11 -2.25 1.40
N HIS A 69 0.25 -2.56 0.11
CA HIS A 69 0.51 -3.89 -0.38
C HIS A 69 2.02 -4.05 -0.60
N ILE A 70 2.64 -4.95 0.16
CA ILE A 70 4.08 -5.20 0.06
C ILE A 70 4.36 -6.13 -1.10
N LEU A 71 5.26 -5.71 -1.98
CA LEU A 71 5.61 -6.46 -3.18
C LEU A 71 6.43 -7.68 -2.81
N ASP A 72 6.09 -8.82 -3.41
CA ASP A 72 6.82 -10.09 -3.31
C ASP A 72 6.99 -10.62 -1.88
N TRP A 73 6.16 -10.17 -0.94
CA TRP A 73 6.19 -10.56 0.47
C TRP A 73 5.06 -11.54 0.80
N THR A 74 5.41 -12.66 1.43
CA THR A 74 4.46 -13.70 1.86
C THR A 74 4.44 -13.90 3.37
N GLY A 75 5.17 -13.07 4.13
CA GLY A 75 5.21 -13.16 5.59
C GLY A 75 4.03 -12.46 6.25
N HIS A 76 3.94 -12.60 7.57
CA HIS A 76 2.98 -11.89 8.40
C HIS A 76 3.70 -10.88 9.28
N PHE A 77 3.11 -9.69 9.46
CA PHE A 77 3.56 -8.81 10.52
C PHE A 77 2.99 -9.30 11.85
N PRO A 78 3.82 -9.50 12.88
CA PRO A 78 3.29 -9.53 14.24
C PRO A 78 2.56 -8.20 14.50
N ALA A 79 1.45 -8.22 15.23
CA ALA A 79 0.70 -7.02 15.59
C ALA A 79 1.62 -6.00 16.27
N GLN A 80 2.08 -5.01 15.51
CA GLN A 80 3.12 -4.04 15.87
C GLN A 80 2.91 -2.74 15.12
N ASN A 81 3.55 -1.68 15.61
CA ASN A 81 3.69 -0.43 14.87
C ASN A 81 4.60 -0.64 13.64
N VAL A 82 4.12 -0.19 12.49
CA VAL A 82 4.88 -0.17 11.24
C VAL A 82 4.94 1.25 10.69
N CYS A 83 5.87 1.46 9.77
CA CYS A 83 6.07 2.75 9.14
C CYS A 83 5.87 2.61 7.63
N ILE A 84 4.93 3.37 7.07
CA ILE A 84 4.68 3.47 5.64
C ILE A 84 5.30 4.76 5.12
N GLU A 85 6.15 4.67 4.11
CA GLU A 85 6.83 5.81 3.48
C GLU A 85 6.46 5.89 2.00
N GLY A 86 5.68 6.90 1.63
CA GLY A 86 5.35 7.20 0.22
C GLY A 86 6.44 8.06 -0.41
N ILE A 87 7.10 7.56 -1.45
CA ILE A 87 8.24 8.21 -2.12
C ILE A 87 7.79 8.97 -3.37
N LYS A 88 7.01 8.33 -4.24
CA LYS A 88 6.62 8.88 -5.53
C LYS A 88 5.14 8.65 -5.81
N PHE A 89 4.43 9.70 -6.22
CA PHE A 89 3.05 9.61 -6.69
C PHE A 89 3.00 8.90 -8.04
N ILE A 90 2.10 7.92 -8.17
CA ILE A 90 1.92 7.10 -9.38
C ILE A 90 0.68 7.52 -10.14
N ARG A 91 -0.44 7.71 -9.44
CA ARG A 91 -1.69 8.19 -10.02
C ARG A 91 -2.69 8.64 -8.96
N GLN A 92 -3.67 9.41 -9.39
CA GLN A 92 -4.84 9.79 -8.59
C GLN A 92 -5.71 8.58 -8.24
N ASN A 93 -6.54 8.75 -7.21
CA ASN A 93 -7.60 7.81 -6.86
C ASN A 93 -8.69 7.82 -7.95
N VAL A 94 -9.04 6.64 -8.47
CA VAL A 94 -9.98 6.46 -9.58
C VAL A 94 -11.02 5.43 -9.16
N LYS A 95 -12.28 5.69 -9.51
CA LYS A 95 -13.37 4.74 -9.34
C LYS A 95 -13.40 3.76 -10.52
N PHE A 96 -13.48 2.47 -10.24
CA PHE A 96 -13.59 1.43 -11.26
C PHE A 96 -15.01 0.89 -11.35
N ALA A 97 -15.43 0.51 -12.57
CA ALA A 97 -16.75 -0.04 -12.81
C ALA A 97 -16.84 -1.51 -12.37
N THR A 98 -15.75 -2.27 -12.51
CA THR A 98 -15.71 -3.69 -12.16
C THR A 98 -14.48 -4.05 -11.31
N PRO A 99 -14.54 -5.14 -10.52
CA PRO A 99 -13.36 -5.68 -9.82
C PRO A 99 -12.21 -6.06 -10.77
N THR A 100 -12.53 -6.51 -11.99
CA THR A 100 -11.53 -6.87 -13.00
C THR A 100 -10.75 -5.63 -13.48
N ASP A 101 -11.43 -4.51 -13.72
CA ASP A 101 -10.77 -3.26 -14.11
C ASP A 101 -9.83 -2.76 -13.01
N LEU A 102 -10.29 -2.82 -11.75
CA LEU A 102 -9.45 -2.50 -10.59
C LEU A 102 -8.21 -3.40 -10.53
N LYS A 103 -8.37 -4.71 -10.71
CA LYS A 103 -7.27 -5.67 -10.68
C LYS A 103 -6.23 -5.40 -11.78
N ASN A 104 -6.70 -5.11 -13.00
CA ASN A 104 -5.83 -4.75 -14.12
C ASN A 104 -5.05 -3.48 -13.80
N GLN A 105 -5.71 -2.45 -13.25
CA GLN A 105 -5.03 -1.22 -12.87
C GLN A 105 -3.97 -1.45 -11.78
N ILE A 106 -4.29 -2.23 -10.74
CA ILE A 106 -3.32 -2.57 -9.68
C ILE A 106 -2.08 -3.25 -10.28
N THR A 107 -2.26 -4.14 -11.25
CA THR A 107 -1.15 -4.82 -11.93
C THR A 107 -0.25 -3.82 -12.66
N GLU A 108 -0.83 -2.88 -13.40
CA GLU A 108 -0.07 -1.82 -14.07
C GLU A 108 0.64 -0.89 -13.08
N ASP A 109 -0.02 -0.56 -11.97
CA ASP A 109 0.55 0.28 -10.92
C ASP A 109 1.78 -0.39 -10.31
N ILE A 110 1.72 -1.69 -10.01
CA ILE A 110 2.86 -2.45 -9.48
C ILE A 110 4.04 -2.43 -10.45
N VAL A 111 3.80 -2.56 -11.76
CA VAL A 111 4.87 -2.44 -12.77
C VAL A 111 5.51 -1.05 -12.70
N LYS A 112 4.72 0.02 -12.67
CA LYS A 112 5.23 1.40 -12.54
C LYS A 112 6.00 1.61 -11.24
N ILE A 113 5.50 1.07 -10.13
CA ILE A 113 6.12 1.17 -8.80
C ILE A 113 7.50 0.49 -8.82
N ARG A 114 7.62 -0.71 -9.41
CA ARG A 114 8.90 -1.41 -9.56
C ARG A 114 9.93 -0.60 -10.34
N LEU A 115 9.51 0.17 -11.34
CA LEU A 115 10.40 1.06 -12.09
C LEU A 115 10.82 2.32 -11.31
N CYS A 116 10.09 2.65 -10.24
CA CYS A 116 10.33 3.87 -9.45
C CYS A 116 11.15 3.63 -8.19
N LEU A 117 11.19 2.40 -7.69
CA LEU A 117 11.94 2.04 -6.49
C LEU A 117 13.27 1.41 -6.90
N PRO A 118 14.41 1.86 -6.36
CA PRO A 118 15.68 1.15 -6.56
C PRO A 118 15.55 -0.30 -6.08
N GLU A 119 16.29 -1.22 -6.71
CA GLU A 119 16.42 -2.59 -6.20
C GLU A 119 16.94 -2.52 -4.75
N SER A 120 16.04 -2.71 -3.78
CA SER A 120 16.42 -2.93 -2.39
C SER A 120 16.90 -4.37 -2.29
N PHE A 121 18.16 -4.55 -1.89
CA PHE A 121 18.84 -5.82 -1.67
C PHE A 121 17.88 -6.89 -1.12
N LYS A 122 17.82 -8.05 -1.80
CA LYS A 122 17.19 -9.26 -1.29
C LYS A 122 17.92 -9.69 -0.01
N THR A 123 17.57 -9.14 1.13
CA THR A 123 17.97 -9.75 2.40
C THR A 123 16.98 -10.87 2.65
N SER A 124 17.43 -12.10 2.41
CA SER A 124 16.76 -13.30 2.90
C SER A 124 16.52 -13.12 4.40
N LEU A 125 15.29 -12.78 4.79
CA LEU A 125 14.86 -12.89 6.17
C LEU A 125 14.61 -14.38 6.41
N GLN A 126 15.59 -15.04 7.06
CA GLN A 126 15.42 -16.32 7.72
C GLN A 126 14.59 -16.16 8.99
#